data_AF-X0KF99-F1
#
_entry.id   AF-X0KF99-F1
#
_cell.length_a   1.000
_cell.length_b   1.000
_cell.length_c   1.000
_cell.angle_alpha   90.00
_cell.angle_beta   90.00
_cell.angle_gamma   90.00
#
_symmetry.space_group_name_H-M   'P 1'
#
loop_
_entity.id
_entity.type
_entity.pdbx_description
1 polymer ?
#
loop_
_entity_poly.entity_id
_entity_poly.type
_entity_poly.pdbx_seq_one_letter_code
_entity_poly.pdbx_strand_id
1 'polypeptide(L)'
;MESQDARMFGNFLIKSPYPRSTVKVIFGDSSIYWISVDLLERYPKCRPSYDAHRGAVKLNWLNKTQTAAFVGYLRNGTWTSRKPEDWDGSPHYYNRMQHCLSVHGLALDYEMDELARLTFEDFTKMADRLSIFGLVEMVREANWTLQSNQTALAEYFTQRVSMSEETITEVQIADLKSETSASRTFANITLVEMGEMKRKLQQYEEKYGPL
;
A
#
# COMPACT_ATOMS: atom_id res chain seq x y z
N MET A 1 -15.41 24.55 33.43
CA MET A 1 -14.08 24.32 34.02
C MET A 1 -13.74 22.86 33.81
N GLU A 2 -13.45 22.42 32.59
CA GLU A 2 -12.21 22.61 31.84
C GLU A 2 -10.93 22.27 32.62
N SER A 3 -10.26 21.23 32.09
CA SER A 3 -8.81 21.03 31.99
C SER A 3 -8.04 20.55 33.22
N GLN A 4 -7.80 19.23 33.27
CA GLN A 4 -6.55 18.67 33.83
C GLN A 4 -6.05 17.36 33.20
N ASP A 5 -6.63 16.88 32.09
CA ASP A 5 -6.18 15.62 31.44
C ASP A 5 -5.09 15.79 30.37
N ALA A 6 -4.64 17.02 30.10
CA ALA A 6 -3.73 17.31 28.98
C ALA A 6 -2.22 17.25 29.32
N ARG A 7 -1.79 16.76 30.49
CA ARG A 7 -0.38 16.91 30.92
C ARG A 7 0.40 15.64 31.30
N MET A 8 -0.19 14.44 31.25
CA MET A 8 0.50 13.22 31.72
C MET A 8 1.23 12.38 30.66
N PHE A 9 1.23 12.78 29.38
CA PHE A 9 1.89 12.00 28.32
C PHE A 9 3.31 12.48 27.95
N GLY A 10 3.88 13.45 28.67
CA GLY A 10 5.12 14.12 28.30
C GLY A 10 6.45 13.44 28.66
N ASN A 11 6.48 12.26 29.29
CA ASN A 11 7.72 11.78 29.94
C ASN A 11 8.03 10.27 29.83
N PHE A 12 7.37 9.49 28.95
CA PHE A 12 7.67 8.05 28.84
C PHE A 12 8.69 7.66 27.76
N LEU A 13 9.32 8.63 27.10
CA LEU A 13 10.58 8.37 26.38
C LEU A 13 11.72 8.54 27.38
N ILE A 14 12.35 7.42 27.74
CA ILE A 14 13.57 7.39 28.55
C ILE A 14 14.50 8.49 28.03
N LYS A 15 14.77 9.52 28.84
CA LYS A 15 15.77 10.55 28.55
C LYS A 15 17.14 9.87 28.53
N SER A 16 17.49 9.30 27.39
CA SER A 16 18.83 8.79 27.13
C SER A 16 19.81 9.96 27.19
N PRO A 17 20.93 9.84 27.91
CA PRO A 17 21.94 10.89 28.02
C PRO A 17 22.76 11.07 26.71
N TYR A 18 22.43 10.32 25.65
CA TYR A 18 23.08 10.42 24.36
C TYR A 18 22.25 11.28 23.39
N PRO A 19 22.87 12.24 22.66
CA PRO A 19 22.19 13.27 21.86
C PRO A 19 21.39 12.78 20.65
N ARG A 20 21.25 11.45 20.48
CA ARG A 20 20.35 10.80 19.51
C ARG A 20 19.83 9.52 20.15
N SER A 21 18.79 9.61 20.97
CA SER A 21 18.09 8.43 21.48
C SER A 21 17.56 7.62 20.30
N THR A 22 18.07 6.41 20.09
CA THR A 22 17.51 5.48 19.10
C THR A 22 16.58 4.50 19.81
N VAL A 23 15.53 4.08 19.11
CA VAL A 23 14.64 3.02 19.57
C VAL A 23 14.76 1.80 18.65
N LYS A 24 14.61 0.63 19.25
CA LYS A 24 14.56 -0.63 18.53
C LYS A 24 13.21 -0.75 17.83
N VAL A 25 13.21 -0.93 16.51
CA VAL A 25 12.01 -1.20 15.71
C VAL A 25 12.08 -2.61 15.16
N ILE A 26 11.04 -3.40 15.41
CA ILE A 26 10.92 -4.80 14.97
C ILE A 26 9.80 -4.86 13.93
N PHE A 27 10.11 -5.33 12.73
CA PHE A 27 9.16 -5.43 11.63
C PHE A 27 8.49 -6.81 11.56
N GLY A 28 7.46 -6.95 10.72
CA GLY A 28 6.70 -8.19 10.52
C GLY A 28 7.55 -9.38 10.11
N ASP A 29 8.63 -9.13 9.35
CA ASP A 29 9.65 -10.12 8.97
C ASP A 29 10.68 -10.43 10.07
N SER A 30 10.47 -9.95 11.29
CA SER A 30 11.41 -10.03 12.42
C SER A 30 12.72 -9.29 12.22
N SER A 31 12.88 -8.48 11.17
CA SER A 31 14.05 -7.63 11.03
C SER A 31 14.04 -6.52 12.08
N ILE A 32 15.25 -6.14 12.50
CA ILE A 32 15.47 -5.20 13.60
C ILE A 32 16.27 -4.01 13.08
N TYR A 33 15.71 -2.81 13.26
CA TYR A 33 16.38 -1.56 12.93
C TYR A 33 16.44 -0.65 14.15
N TRP A 34 17.56 0.07 14.29
CA TRP A 34 17.69 1.17 15.24
C TRP A 34 17.38 2.47 14.51
N ILE A 35 16.35 3.18 14.97
CA ILE A 35 15.85 4.42 14.36
C ILE A 35 15.90 5.53 15.39
N SER A 36 16.32 6.74 15.01
CA SER A 36 16.31 7.89 15.91
C SER A 36 14.88 8.19 16.35
N VAL A 37 14.69 8.43 17.65
CA VAL A 37 13.40 8.84 18.22
C VAL A 37 12.91 10.10 17.51
N ASP A 38 13.78 11.08 17.24
CA ASP A 38 13.43 12.31 16.52
C ASP A 38 12.82 12.07 15.13
N LEU A 39 13.19 10.97 14.46
CA LEU A 39 12.63 10.61 13.16
C LEU A 39 11.24 10.00 13.29
N LEU A 40 11.00 9.23 14.35
CA LEU A 40 9.69 8.66 14.65
C LEU A 40 8.72 9.69 15.23
N GLU A 41 9.24 10.70 15.95
CA GLU A 41 8.43 11.79 16.49
C GLU A 41 7.79 12.66 15.41
N ARG A 42 8.34 12.66 14.19
CA ARG A 42 7.71 13.29 13.02
C ARG A 42 6.39 12.64 12.63
N TYR A 43 6.15 11.41 13.08
CA TYR A 43 4.98 10.61 12.74
C TYR A 43 4.30 10.16 14.04
N PRO A 44 3.40 10.99 14.62
CA PRO A 44 2.85 10.78 15.96
C PRO A 44 2.16 9.42 16.14
N LYS A 45 1.59 8.85 15.08
CA LYS A 45 1.00 7.50 15.09
C LYS A 45 2.01 6.35 15.22
N CYS A 46 3.31 6.61 15.14
CA CYS A 46 4.31 5.62 15.53
C CYS A 46 4.42 5.47 17.06
N ARG A 47 3.93 6.44 17.85
CA ARG A 47 4.02 6.43 19.32
C ARG A 47 3.17 5.34 20.00
N PRO A 48 1.91 5.08 19.61
CA PRO A 48 1.10 3.99 20.17
C PRO A 48 1.66 2.59 19.93
N SER A 49 2.50 2.43 18.89
CA SER A 49 3.15 1.15 18.56
C SER A 49 4.37 0.85 19.45
N TYR A 50 4.70 1.72 20.41
CA TYR A 50 5.77 1.54 21.38
C TYR A 50 5.35 0.57 22.50
N ASP A 51 5.99 -0.60 22.52
CA ASP A 51 5.88 -1.56 23.61
C ASP A 51 6.92 -1.21 24.69
N ALA A 52 6.44 -0.57 25.76
CA ALA A 52 7.26 -0.17 26.90
C ALA A 52 7.85 -1.38 27.66
N HIS A 53 7.22 -2.56 27.60
CA HIS A 53 7.74 -3.78 28.25
C HIS A 53 8.90 -4.40 27.46
N ARG A 54 8.93 -4.22 26.14
CA ARG A 54 10.02 -4.72 25.27
C ARG A 54 11.05 -3.66 24.89
N GLY A 55 10.81 -2.40 25.23
CA GLY A 55 11.64 -1.27 24.82
C GLY A 55 11.73 -1.14 23.29
N ALA A 56 10.67 -1.51 22.57
CA ALA A 56 10.69 -1.61 21.12
C ALA A 56 9.37 -1.19 20.47
N VAL A 57 9.44 -0.66 19.25
CA VAL A 57 8.27 -0.41 18.40
C VAL A 57 8.05 -1.62 17.51
N LYS A 58 6.84 -2.20 17.47
CA LYS A 58 6.54 -3.34 16.61
C LYS A 58 5.68 -2.94 15.42
N LEU A 59 6.21 -3.11 14.21
CA LEU A 59 5.56 -2.80 12.93
C LEU A 59 5.30 -4.09 12.15
N ASN A 60 4.21 -4.79 12.48
CA ASN A 60 3.96 -6.19 12.09
C ASN A 60 3.71 -6.48 10.59
N TRP A 61 3.81 -5.50 9.69
CA TRP A 61 3.11 -5.57 8.40
C TRP A 61 4.02 -5.68 7.17
N LEU A 62 5.32 -5.37 7.28
CA LEU A 62 6.23 -5.36 6.14
C LEU A 62 7.12 -6.60 6.05
N ASN A 63 7.35 -7.07 4.82
CA ASN A 63 8.40 -8.03 4.49
C ASN A 63 9.79 -7.35 4.39
N LYS A 64 10.87 -8.15 4.31
CA LYS A 64 12.26 -7.65 4.36
C LYS A 64 12.58 -6.53 3.35
N THR A 65 12.10 -6.66 2.12
CA THR A 65 12.37 -5.67 1.06
C THR A 65 11.62 -4.38 1.32
N GLN A 66 10.35 -4.48 1.72
CA GLN A 66 9.50 -3.34 2.07
C GLN A 66 10.06 -2.59 3.28
N THR A 67 10.52 -3.33 4.30
CA THR A 67 11.14 -2.76 5.49
C THR A 67 12.37 -1.93 5.13
N ALA A 68 13.24 -2.42 4.25
CA ALA A 68 14.45 -1.70 3.86
C ALA A 68 14.14 -0.37 3.14
N ALA A 69 13.16 -0.35 2.25
CA ALA A 69 12.74 0.87 1.55
C ALA A 69 12.11 1.89 2.50
N PHE A 70 11.24 1.43 3.41
CA PHE A 70 10.62 2.27 4.44
C PHE A 70 11.66 2.91 5.37
N VAL A 71 12.62 2.12 5.87
CA VAL A 71 13.70 2.63 6.71
C VAL A 71 14.62 3.58 5.93
N GLY A 72 14.87 3.31 4.66
CA GLY A 72 15.58 4.21 3.75
C GLY A 72 14.92 5.57 3.66
N TYR A 73 13.60 5.60 3.46
CA TYR A 73 12.80 6.83 3.47
C TYR A 73 12.90 7.56 4.82
N LEU A 74 12.73 6.86 5.94
CA LEU A 74 12.84 7.49 7.28
C LEU A 74 14.20 8.17 7.50
N ARG A 75 15.28 7.59 6.98
CA ARG A 75 16.65 8.12 7.15
C ARG A 75 16.97 9.26 6.20
N ASN A 76 16.56 9.14 4.95
CA ASN A 76 17.02 10.02 3.88
C ASN A 76 15.96 11.04 3.44
N GLY A 77 14.70 10.85 3.84
CA GLY A 77 13.55 11.65 3.40
C GLY A 77 13.15 11.41 1.94
N THR A 78 13.79 10.46 1.25
CA THR A 78 13.58 10.21 -0.18
C THR A 78 12.99 8.83 -0.40
N TRP A 79 11.93 8.78 -1.20
CA TRP A 79 11.36 7.51 -1.66
C TRP A 79 12.10 7.05 -2.91
N THR A 80 12.57 5.81 -2.88
CA THR A 80 13.15 5.17 -4.05
C THR A 80 12.56 3.78 -4.18
N SER A 81 11.63 3.63 -5.12
CA SER A 81 11.25 2.32 -5.62
C SER A 81 12.41 1.80 -6.49
N ARG A 82 13.00 0.64 -6.16
CA ARG A 82 14.15 0.07 -6.91
C ARG A 82 13.85 0.11 -8.42
N LYS A 83 14.78 0.67 -9.21
CA LYS A 83 14.58 0.93 -10.65
C LYS A 83 14.59 -0.37 -11.49
N PRO A 84 13.97 -0.33 -12.71
CA PRO A 84 13.70 -1.51 -13.55
C PRO A 84 14.91 -2.15 -14.25
N GLU A 85 16.11 -1.59 -14.12
CA GLU A 85 17.21 -1.90 -15.06
C GLU A 85 17.83 -3.31 -14.92
N ASP A 86 17.42 -4.10 -13.92
CA ASP A 86 18.03 -5.42 -13.63
C ASP A 86 17.06 -6.63 -13.70
N TRP A 87 15.81 -6.49 -14.17
CA TRP A 87 14.79 -7.54 -13.96
C TRP A 87 13.85 -7.73 -15.16
N ASP A 88 14.26 -8.57 -16.12
CA ASP A 88 13.39 -9.04 -17.20
C ASP A 88 12.36 -10.05 -16.67
N GLY A 89 11.07 -9.65 -16.56
CA GLY A 89 9.95 -10.56 -16.35
C GLY A 89 8.71 -9.97 -15.65
N SER A 90 7.51 -10.45 -16.05
CA SER A 90 6.19 -10.12 -15.45
C SER A 90 6.15 -10.24 -13.90
N PRO A 91 6.72 -11.30 -13.27
CA PRO A 91 6.67 -11.44 -11.81
C PRO A 91 7.37 -10.31 -11.07
N HIS A 92 8.46 -9.77 -11.64
CA HIS A 92 9.23 -8.70 -10.99
C HIS A 92 8.50 -7.35 -11.05
N TYR A 93 7.73 -7.13 -12.12
CA TYR A 93 6.92 -5.92 -12.28
C TYR A 93 5.78 -5.86 -11.27
N TYR A 94 5.01 -6.94 -11.12
CA TYR A 94 3.93 -7.02 -10.13
C TYR A 94 4.45 -6.96 -8.70
N ASN A 95 5.56 -7.61 -8.39
CA ASN A 95 6.22 -7.49 -7.08
C ASN A 95 6.57 -6.03 -6.73
N ARG A 96 6.98 -5.22 -7.71
CA ARG A 96 7.28 -3.79 -7.47
C ARG A 96 6.01 -2.97 -7.23
N MET A 97 4.94 -3.24 -7.98
CA MET A 97 3.64 -2.59 -7.74
C MET A 97 3.11 -2.92 -6.34
N GLN A 98 3.18 -4.20 -5.95
CA GLN A 98 2.85 -4.66 -4.60
C GLN A 98 3.69 -3.99 -3.53
N HIS A 99 4.98 -3.84 -3.75
CA HIS A 99 5.87 -3.12 -2.83
C HIS A 99 5.42 -1.66 -2.63
N CYS A 100 5.04 -0.97 -3.71
CA CYS A 100 4.54 0.41 -3.60
C CYS A 100 3.22 0.47 -2.82
N LEU A 101 2.26 -0.41 -3.11
CA LEU A 101 0.98 -0.47 -2.39
C LEU A 101 1.13 -0.84 -0.91
N SER A 102 2.08 -1.73 -0.59
CA SER A 102 2.35 -2.14 0.79
C SER A 102 2.91 -1.00 1.63
N VAL A 103 3.87 -0.26 1.08
CA VAL A 103 4.41 0.92 1.76
C VAL A 103 3.39 2.06 1.79
N HIS A 104 2.55 2.19 0.76
CA HIS A 104 1.44 3.15 0.73
C HIS A 104 0.43 2.90 1.87
N GLY A 105 -0.06 1.66 2.03
CA GLY A 105 -0.98 1.32 3.11
C GLY A 105 -0.37 1.60 4.50
N LEU A 106 0.89 1.25 4.69
CA LEU A 106 1.61 1.59 5.92
C LEU A 106 1.72 3.11 6.12
N ALA A 107 2.06 3.86 5.07
CA ALA A 107 2.17 5.30 5.16
C ALA A 107 0.84 5.93 5.59
N LEU A 108 -0.30 5.44 5.08
CA LEU A 108 -1.63 5.87 5.51
C LEU A 108 -1.93 5.52 6.98
N ASP A 109 -1.60 4.29 7.42
CA ASP A 109 -1.79 3.88 8.81
C ASP A 109 -1.05 4.79 9.81
N TYR A 110 0.11 5.30 9.40
CA TYR A 110 0.99 6.15 10.22
C TYR A 110 0.90 7.64 9.90
N GLU A 111 -0.06 8.07 9.06
CA GLU A 111 -0.24 9.48 8.65
C GLU A 111 1.04 10.10 8.05
N MET A 112 1.75 9.32 7.24
CA MET A 112 2.94 9.74 6.51
C MET A 112 2.55 10.23 5.12
N ASP A 113 1.83 11.36 5.05
CA ASP A 113 1.16 11.84 3.83
C ASP A 113 2.08 11.91 2.61
N GLU A 114 3.29 12.44 2.77
CA GLU A 114 4.24 12.57 1.66
C GLU A 114 4.74 11.19 1.16
N LEU A 115 4.97 10.24 2.07
CA LEU A 115 5.32 8.88 1.68
C LEU A 115 4.14 8.19 0.99
N ALA A 116 2.92 8.38 1.49
CA ALA A 116 1.71 7.85 0.90
C ALA A 116 1.52 8.38 -0.53
N ARG A 117 1.73 9.69 -0.75
CA ARG A 117 1.71 10.33 -2.07
C ARG A 117 2.77 9.75 -3.00
N LEU A 118 4.04 9.73 -2.59
CA LEU A 118 5.16 9.27 -3.42
C LEU A 118 5.04 7.79 -3.83
N THR A 119 4.64 6.94 -2.89
CA THR A 119 4.44 5.50 -3.16
C THR A 119 3.27 5.26 -4.09
N PHE A 120 2.18 6.03 -3.95
CA PHE A 120 1.02 5.95 -4.83
C PHE A 120 1.34 6.46 -6.24
N GLU A 121 2.07 7.57 -6.38
CA GLU A 121 2.51 8.09 -7.68
C GLU A 121 3.41 7.11 -8.44
N ASP A 122 4.32 6.42 -7.75
CA ASP A 122 5.13 5.38 -8.38
C ASP A 122 4.27 4.17 -8.80
N PHE A 123 3.28 3.80 -7.98
CA PHE A 123 2.31 2.77 -8.33
C PHE A 123 1.50 3.16 -9.58
N THR A 124 0.91 4.35 -9.63
CA THR A 124 0.07 4.78 -10.76
C THR A 124 0.86 4.86 -12.06
N LYS A 125 2.09 5.38 -12.04
CA LYS A 125 2.99 5.36 -13.22
C LYS A 125 3.24 3.97 -13.78
N MET A 126 3.27 2.95 -12.92
CA MET A 126 3.41 1.55 -13.35
C MET A 126 2.08 0.97 -13.80
N ALA A 127 1.00 1.29 -13.07
CA ALA A 127 -0.34 0.82 -13.35
C ALA A 127 -0.89 1.34 -14.68
N ASP A 128 -0.55 2.57 -15.06
CA ASP A 128 -0.93 3.21 -16.33
C ASP A 128 -0.34 2.50 -17.57
N ARG A 129 0.65 1.64 -17.38
CA ARG A 129 1.24 0.82 -18.45
C ARG A 129 0.56 -0.52 -18.65
N LEU A 130 -0.29 -0.92 -17.71
CA LEU A 130 -1.07 -2.16 -17.78
C LEU A 130 -2.48 -1.84 -18.30
N SER A 131 -3.15 -2.80 -18.90
CA SER A 131 -4.60 -2.74 -19.09
C SER A 131 -5.33 -2.91 -17.76
N ILE A 132 -6.61 -2.57 -17.70
CA ILE A 132 -7.45 -2.84 -16.53
C ILE A 132 -7.43 -4.33 -16.14
N PHE A 133 -7.38 -5.23 -17.14
CA PHE A 133 -7.25 -6.66 -16.89
C PHE A 133 -5.89 -7.01 -16.25
N GLY A 134 -4.78 -6.44 -16.76
CA GLY A 134 -3.47 -6.65 -16.15
C GLY A 134 -3.38 -6.11 -14.71
N LEU A 135 -4.09 -5.03 -14.38
CA LEU A 135 -4.21 -4.56 -13.00
C LEU A 135 -4.97 -5.54 -12.12
N VAL A 136 -6.07 -6.10 -12.63
CA VAL A 136 -6.86 -7.12 -11.94
C VAL A 136 -6.02 -8.35 -11.66
N GLU A 137 -5.24 -8.82 -12.64
CA GLU A 137 -4.31 -9.93 -12.45
C GLU A 137 -3.22 -9.64 -11.40
N MET A 138 -2.68 -8.42 -11.40
CA MET A 138 -1.68 -8.01 -10.40
C MET A 138 -2.24 -8.05 -8.98
N VAL A 139 -3.45 -7.53 -8.74
CA VAL A 139 -4.11 -7.59 -7.42
C VAL A 139 -4.37 -9.03 -7.00
N ARG A 140 -4.76 -9.90 -7.94
CA ARG A 140 -4.97 -11.33 -7.71
C ARG A 140 -3.67 -12.03 -7.31
N GLU A 141 -2.61 -11.90 -8.11
CA GLU A 141 -1.30 -12.52 -7.83
C GLU A 141 -0.70 -12.05 -6.51
N ALA A 142 -0.98 -10.80 -6.13
CA ALA A 142 -0.59 -10.25 -4.85
C ALA A 142 -1.35 -10.83 -3.65
N ASN A 143 -2.47 -11.52 -3.88
CA ASN A 143 -3.48 -11.81 -2.87
C ASN A 143 -3.79 -10.57 -2.01
N TRP A 144 -3.84 -9.40 -2.65
CA TRP A 144 -3.88 -8.13 -1.94
C TRP A 144 -5.28 -7.91 -1.36
N THR A 145 -5.34 -7.60 -0.07
CA THR A 145 -6.59 -7.21 0.57
C THR A 145 -6.64 -5.68 0.63
N LEU A 146 -7.61 -5.09 -0.05
CA LEU A 146 -7.83 -3.64 -0.02
C LEU A 146 -8.16 -3.23 1.42
N GLN A 147 -7.30 -2.41 2.03
CA GLN A 147 -7.55 -1.88 3.36
C GLN A 147 -8.53 -0.71 3.29
N SER A 148 -9.34 -0.51 4.33
CA SER A 148 -10.40 0.52 4.34
C SER A 148 -9.89 1.95 4.20
N ASN A 149 -8.61 2.20 4.48
CA ASN A 149 -7.96 3.50 4.32
C ASN A 149 -7.43 3.75 2.89
N GLN A 150 -7.50 2.77 1.98
CA GLN A 150 -6.97 2.89 0.61
C GLN A 150 -8.00 3.47 -0.38
N THR A 151 -8.62 4.60 -0.04
CA THR A 151 -9.63 5.25 -0.90
C THR A 151 -9.05 5.68 -2.25
N ALA A 152 -7.82 6.20 -2.27
CA ALA A 152 -7.12 6.61 -3.49
C ALA A 152 -6.98 5.46 -4.50
N LEU A 153 -6.73 4.24 -4.02
CA LEU A 153 -6.66 3.06 -4.86
C LEU A 153 -8.03 2.69 -5.44
N ALA A 154 -9.08 2.74 -4.63
CA ALA A 154 -10.45 2.47 -5.09
C ALA A 154 -10.92 3.51 -6.13
N GLU A 155 -10.60 4.79 -5.91
CA GLU A 155 -10.86 5.88 -6.85
C GLU A 155 -10.12 5.66 -8.17
N TYR A 156 -8.83 5.30 -8.10
CA TYR A 156 -8.04 4.99 -9.28
C TYR A 156 -8.62 3.82 -10.10
N PHE A 157 -9.00 2.71 -9.45
CA PHE A 157 -9.65 1.60 -10.14
C PHE A 157 -10.99 2.00 -10.76
N THR A 158 -11.79 2.80 -10.04
CA THR A 158 -13.07 3.31 -10.55
C THR A 158 -12.86 4.15 -11.80
N GLN A 159 -11.88 5.07 -11.78
CA GLN A 159 -11.52 5.88 -12.94
C GLN A 159 -11.12 4.99 -14.12
N ARG A 160 -10.25 4.01 -13.91
CA ARG A 160 -9.79 3.08 -14.96
C ARG A 160 -10.94 2.26 -15.55
N VAL A 161 -11.89 1.81 -14.75
CA VAL A 161 -13.10 1.11 -15.23
C VAL A 161 -13.95 2.02 -16.12
N SER A 162 -14.02 3.32 -15.83
CA SER A 162 -14.80 4.27 -16.63
C SER A 162 -14.12 4.75 -17.93
N MET A 163 -12.83 4.48 -18.16
CA MET A 163 -12.13 4.95 -19.37
C MET A 163 -12.55 4.19 -20.63
N SER A 164 -12.98 4.89 -21.68
CA SER A 164 -13.44 4.27 -22.94
C SER A 164 -12.36 3.47 -23.67
N GLU A 165 -11.09 3.83 -23.52
CA GLU A 165 -9.95 3.16 -24.15
C GLU A 165 -9.65 1.79 -23.54
N GLU A 166 -10.12 1.54 -22.32
CA GLU A 166 -9.94 0.27 -21.64
C GLU A 166 -10.92 -0.77 -22.14
N THR A 167 -10.40 -1.94 -22.51
CA THR A 167 -11.22 -3.05 -23.01
C THR A 167 -11.09 -4.29 -22.13
N ILE A 168 -12.19 -5.04 -21.96
CA ILE A 168 -12.17 -6.35 -21.32
C ILE A 168 -13.09 -7.28 -22.10
N THR A 169 -12.60 -8.48 -22.39
CA THR A 169 -13.34 -9.47 -23.17
C THR A 169 -14.16 -10.38 -22.26
N GLU A 170 -15.21 -11.00 -22.82
CA GLU A 170 -15.99 -12.01 -22.09
C GLU A 170 -15.15 -13.23 -21.69
N VAL A 171 -14.17 -13.59 -22.53
CA VAL A 171 -13.21 -14.67 -22.24
C VAL A 171 -12.41 -14.33 -20.98
N GLN A 172 -11.84 -13.12 -20.91
CA GLN A 172 -11.10 -12.66 -19.73
C GLN A 172 -11.93 -12.67 -18.44
N ILE A 173 -13.22 -12.31 -18.52
CA ILE A 173 -14.12 -12.37 -17.35
C ILE A 173 -14.45 -13.81 -16.98
N ALA A 174 -14.67 -14.69 -17.96
CA ALA A 174 -14.93 -16.10 -17.73
C ALA A 174 -13.70 -16.78 -17.07
N ASP A 175 -12.50 -16.48 -17.54
CA ASP A 175 -11.24 -16.95 -16.96
C ASP A 175 -11.09 -16.46 -15.52
N LEU A 176 -11.31 -15.17 -15.26
CA LEU A 176 -11.32 -14.61 -13.91
C LEU A 176 -12.32 -15.31 -13.00
N LYS A 177 -13.55 -15.56 -13.45
CA LYS A 177 -14.58 -16.28 -12.68
C LYS A 177 -14.19 -17.72 -12.39
N SER A 178 -13.66 -18.42 -13.39
CA SER A 178 -13.21 -19.81 -13.27
C SER A 178 -12.11 -19.92 -12.22
N GLU A 179 -11.10 -19.05 -12.31
CA GLU A 179 -9.93 -19.09 -11.43
C GLU A 179 -10.24 -18.60 -10.00
N THR A 180 -11.15 -17.63 -9.85
CA THR A 180 -11.59 -17.15 -8.53
C THR A 180 -12.62 -18.05 -7.85
N SER A 181 -13.27 -18.96 -8.59
CA SER A 181 -14.28 -19.86 -8.04
C SER A 181 -13.74 -20.77 -6.94
N ALA A 182 -12.44 -21.08 -6.98
CA ALA A 182 -11.74 -21.91 -5.99
C ALA A 182 -11.45 -21.18 -4.67
N SER A 183 -11.46 -19.84 -4.65
CA SER A 183 -11.15 -19.04 -3.46
C SER A 183 -11.98 -17.75 -3.46
N ARG A 184 -13.09 -17.73 -2.73
CA ARG A 184 -13.98 -16.56 -2.59
C ARG A 184 -13.46 -15.57 -1.55
N THR A 185 -12.27 -15.02 -1.77
CA THR A 185 -11.79 -13.88 -0.97
C THR A 185 -12.55 -12.62 -1.38
N PHE A 186 -12.64 -11.64 -0.47
CA PHE A 186 -13.22 -10.33 -0.77
C PHE A 186 -12.55 -9.67 -1.99
N ALA A 187 -11.22 -9.76 -2.07
CA ALA A 187 -10.45 -9.30 -3.22
C ALA A 187 -10.92 -9.96 -4.52
N ASN A 188 -11.08 -11.28 -4.55
CA ASN A 188 -11.53 -12.01 -5.73
C ASN A 188 -12.96 -11.64 -6.16
N ILE A 189 -13.85 -11.37 -5.20
CA ILE A 189 -15.21 -10.89 -5.49
C ILE A 189 -15.15 -9.49 -6.13
N THR A 190 -14.43 -8.56 -5.52
CA THR A 190 -14.28 -7.19 -6.04
C THR A 190 -13.65 -7.18 -7.44
N LEU A 191 -12.67 -8.05 -7.69
CA LEU A 191 -12.02 -8.17 -9.00
C LEU A 191 -12.99 -8.64 -10.10
N VAL A 192 -13.81 -9.66 -9.81
CA VAL A 192 -14.84 -10.14 -10.75
C VAL A 192 -15.89 -9.04 -10.99
N GLU A 193 -16.34 -8.35 -9.94
CA GLU A 193 -17.30 -7.26 -10.05
C GLU A 193 -16.77 -6.10 -10.90
N MET A 194 -15.49 -5.71 -10.73
CA MET A 194 -14.86 -4.67 -11.55
C MET A 194 -14.82 -5.05 -13.04
N GLY A 195 -14.44 -6.30 -13.35
CA GLY A 195 -14.46 -6.81 -14.72
C GLY A 195 -15.86 -6.80 -15.33
N GLU A 196 -16.86 -7.26 -14.57
CA GLU A 196 -18.26 -7.23 -15.02
C GLU A 196 -18.80 -5.82 -15.22
N MET A 197 -18.49 -4.88 -14.33
CA MET A 197 -18.89 -3.48 -14.47
C MET A 197 -18.29 -2.88 -15.75
N LYS A 198 -17.01 -3.13 -16.02
CA LYS A 198 -16.36 -2.64 -17.23
C LYS A 198 -17.01 -3.19 -18.50
N ARG A 199 -17.36 -4.49 -18.51
CA ARG A 199 -18.03 -5.11 -19.67
C ARG A 199 -19.43 -4.57 -19.87
N LYS A 200 -20.19 -4.34 -18.80
CA LYS A 200 -21.53 -3.72 -18.87
C LYS A 200 -21.46 -2.32 -19.45
N LEU A 201 -20.47 -1.52 -19.05
CA LEU A 201 -20.21 -0.20 -19.62
C LEU A 201 -19.93 -0.28 -21.13
N GLN A 202 -19.05 -1.19 -21.57
CA GLN A 202 -18.77 -1.39 -22.99
C GLN A 202 -20.00 -1.82 -23.79
N GLN A 203 -20.78 -2.78 -23.28
CA GLN A 203 -22.00 -3.22 -23.97
C GLN A 203 -23.03 -2.09 -24.10
N TYR A 204 -23.08 -1.19 -23.11
CA TYR A 204 -23.89 0.01 -23.19
C TYR A 204 -23.37 0.94 -24.30
N GLU A 205 -22.08 1.24 -24.31
CA GLU A 205 -21.46 2.12 -25.32
C GLU A 205 -21.56 1.55 -26.74
N GLU A 206 -21.40 0.24 -26.91
CA GLU A 206 -21.59 -0.48 -28.19
C GLU A 206 -23.03 -0.33 -28.72
N LYS A 207 -24.02 -0.29 -27.82
CA LYS A 207 -25.44 -0.26 -28.19
C LYS A 207 -26.00 1.15 -28.35
N TYR A 208 -25.49 2.11 -27.57
CA TYR A 208 -26.09 3.44 -27.44
C TYR A 208 -25.13 4.59 -27.83
N GLY A 209 -23.87 4.28 -28.14
CA GLY A 209 -22.81 5.27 -28.35
C GLY A 209 -22.09 5.63 -27.05
N PRO A 210 -20.94 6.33 -27.14
CA PRO A 210 -20.15 6.72 -25.97
C PRO A 210 -20.96 7.59 -25.00
N LEU A 211 -20.72 7.38 -23.70
CA LEU A 211 -21.31 8.15 -22.60
C LEU A 211 -20.85 9.62 -22.59
#